data_AF-A0A3B9AKD4-F1
#
_entry.id   AF-A0A3B9AKD4-F1
#
_cell.length_a   1.000
_cell.length_b   1.000
_cell.length_c   1.000
_cell.angle_alpha   90.00
_cell.angle_beta   90.00
_cell.angle_gamma   90.00
#
_symmetry.space_group_name_H-M   'P 1'
#
loop_
_entity.id
_entity.type
_entity.pdbx_description
1 polymer ?
#
loop_
_entity_poly.entity_id
_entity_poly.type
_entity_poly.pdbx_seq_one_letter_code
_entity_poly.pdbx_strand_id
1 'polypeptide(L)'
;MKNTYHDLVAQTFDFPQDGFSLRNNRLLFNEIDVYELIKKYGTPLKLTYLPKIGEKIQTARKLFRDAIQRHNYNGKYIYCYCTKSSHFSFILNEV
;
A
#
# COMPACT_ATOMS: atom_id res chain seq x y z
N MET A 1 20.56 6.23 29.53
CA MET A 1 19.38 5.99 28.67
C MET A 1 19.82 6.15 27.22
N LYS A 2 19.98 5.06 26.47
CA LYS A 2 20.28 5.10 25.04
C LYS A 2 19.02 4.67 24.30
N ASN A 3 18.08 5.60 24.08
CA ASN A 3 17.02 5.36 23.10
C ASN A 3 17.66 5.53 21.73
N THR A 4 18.09 4.43 21.12
CA THR A 4 18.59 4.49 19.75
C THR A 4 17.42 4.74 18.80
N TYR A 5 17.69 5.30 17.62
CA TYR A 5 16.66 5.43 16.58
C TYR A 5 16.01 4.08 16.26
N HIS A 6 16.77 2.99 16.38
CA HIS A 6 16.26 1.62 16.22
C HIS A 6 15.21 1.29 17.29
N ASP A 7 15.43 1.65 18.56
CA ASP A 7 14.47 1.42 19.64
C ASP A 7 13.19 2.23 19.44
N LEU A 8 13.31 3.48 18.98
CA LEU A 8 12.15 4.30 18.60
C LEU A 8 11.37 3.64 17.45
N VAL A 9 12.07 3.19 16.41
CA VAL A 9 11.42 2.56 15.26
C VAL A 9 10.72 1.26 15.65
N ALA A 10 11.37 0.41 16.45
CA ALA A 10 10.79 -0.84 16.94
C ALA A 10 9.58 -0.61 17.86
N GLN A 11 9.54 0.49 18.60
CA GLN A 11 8.41 0.84 19.47
C GLN A 11 7.25 1.52 18.71
N THR A 12 7.56 2.24 17.62
CA THR A 12 6.59 3.15 16.96
C THR A 12 5.97 2.52 15.71
N PHE A 13 6.67 1.59 15.05
CA PHE A 13 6.23 1.03 13.77
C PHE A 13 6.12 -0.49 13.87
N ASP A 14 4.95 -1.02 13.51
CA ASP A 14 4.84 -2.43 13.14
C ASP A 14 5.65 -2.65 11.85
N PHE A 15 6.77 -3.34 12.00
CA PHE A 15 7.62 -3.74 10.88
C PHE A 15 7.72 -5.27 10.83
N PRO A 16 7.51 -5.89 9.65
CA PRO A 16 7.19 -5.27 8.37
C PRO A 16 5.71 -4.85 8.22
N GLN A 17 5.45 -3.80 7.45
CA GLN A 17 4.09 -3.34 7.13
C GLN A 17 3.38 -4.28 6.14
N ASP A 18 2.06 -4.17 6.02
CA ASP A 18 1.27 -4.90 5.02
C ASP A 18 1.85 -4.76 3.60
N GLY A 19 2.08 -5.89 2.94
CA GLY A 19 2.74 -5.96 1.64
C GLY A 19 4.27 -6.01 1.67
N PHE A 20 4.91 -5.91 2.84
CA PHE A 20 6.35 -6.14 2.99
C PHE A 20 6.62 -7.39 3.84
N SER A 21 7.67 -8.13 3.49
CA SER A 21 8.17 -9.22 4.33
C SER A 21 9.69 -9.33 4.22
N LEU A 22 10.30 -9.92 5.25
CA LEU A 22 11.72 -10.24 5.25
C LEU A 22 11.93 -11.74 5.12
N ARG A 23 12.77 -12.17 4.18
CA ARG A 23 13.26 -13.54 4.09
C ARG A 23 14.77 -13.52 3.89
N ASN A 24 15.53 -14.15 4.79
CA ASN A 24 16.99 -14.22 4.71
C ASN A 24 17.65 -12.85 4.52
N ASN A 25 17.21 -11.84 5.29
CA ASN A 25 17.65 -10.44 5.19
C ASN A 25 17.38 -9.77 3.84
N ARG A 26 16.47 -10.31 3.03
CA ARG A 26 16.01 -9.71 1.77
C ARG A 26 14.60 -9.17 1.94
N LEU A 27 14.37 -7.97 1.41
CA LEU A 27 13.07 -7.32 1.44
C LEU A 27 12.23 -7.82 0.26
N LEU A 28 11.08 -8.38 0.57
CA LEU A 28 10.06 -8.73 -0.40
C LEU A 28 8.96 -7.68 -0.35
N PHE A 29 8.52 -7.24 -1.53
CA PHE A 29 7.37 -6.36 -1.71
C PHE A 29 6.28 -7.13 -2.47
N ASN A 30 5.20 -7.51 -1.79
CA ASN A 30 4.14 -8.40 -2.27
C ASN A 30 4.71 -9.70 -2.87
N GLU A 31 5.55 -10.39 -2.09
CA GLU A 31 6.27 -11.62 -2.49
C GLU A 31 7.32 -11.43 -3.61
N ILE A 32 7.56 -10.20 -4.06
CA ILE A 32 8.58 -9.89 -5.08
C ILE A 32 9.86 -9.44 -4.41
N ASP A 33 10.97 -10.12 -4.71
CA ASP A 33 12.28 -9.78 -4.18
C ASP A 33 12.82 -8.47 -4.78
N VAL A 34 12.93 -7.43 -3.96
CA VAL A 34 13.36 -6.10 -4.40
C VAL A 34 14.84 -6.10 -4.83
N TYR A 35 15.68 -6.92 -4.22
CA TYR A 35 17.10 -6.98 -4.55
C TYR A 35 17.35 -7.62 -5.92
N GLU A 36 16.56 -8.62 -6.32
CA GLU A 36 16.64 -9.16 -7.69
C GLU A 36 16.22 -8.12 -8.74
N LEU A 37 15.19 -7.32 -8.45
CA LEU A 37 14.79 -6.22 -9.34
C LEU A 37 15.90 -5.16 -9.48
N ILE A 38 16.54 -4.80 -8.37
CA ILE A 38 17.68 -3.86 -8.38
C ILE A 38 18.84 -4.42 -9.21
N LYS A 39 19.20 -5.69 -9.01
CA LYS A 39 20.25 -6.34 -9.81
C LYS A 39 19.96 -6.32 -11.31
N LYS A 40 18.69 -6.52 -11.68
CA LYS A 40 18.27 -6.60 -13.08
C LYS A 40 18.13 -5.24 -13.77
N TYR A 41 17.58 -4.24 -13.09
CA TYR A 41 17.21 -2.95 -13.69
C TYR A 41 18.07 -1.77 -13.23
N GLY A 42 18.94 -1.96 -12.24
CA GLY A 42 19.76 -0.90 -11.65
C GLY A 42 18.96 0.07 -10.78
N THR A 43 19.62 1.14 -10.35
CA THR A 43 19.03 2.23 -9.56
C THR A 43 19.36 3.60 -10.17
N PRO A 44 18.48 4.61 -10.04
CA PRO A 44 17.23 4.64 -9.27
C PRO A 44 16.08 3.91 -9.96
N LEU A 45 15.28 3.19 -9.17
CA LEU A 45 14.14 2.40 -9.63
C LEU A 45 12.88 2.79 -8.85
N LYS A 46 11.77 3.01 -9.58
CA LYS A 46 10.44 3.21 -9.00
C LYS A 46 9.56 2.00 -9.33
N LEU A 47 9.10 1.31 -8.29
CA LEU A 47 8.21 0.16 -8.41
C LEU A 47 6.78 0.55 -8.05
N THR A 48 5.81 0.03 -8.80
CA THR A 48 4.38 0.20 -8.50
C THR A 48 3.71 -1.17 -8.59
N TYR A 49 3.06 -1.60 -7.51
CA TYR A 49 2.29 -2.85 -7.48
C TYR A 49 0.81 -2.55 -7.72
N LEU A 50 0.39 -2.69 -8.99
CA LEU A 50 -0.95 -2.34 -9.43
C LEU A 50 -2.08 -3.06 -8.66
N PRO A 51 -2.00 -4.36 -8.33
CA PRO A 51 -3.08 -5.03 -7.61
C PRO A 51 -3.41 -4.39 -6.26
N LYS A 52 -2.45 -3.69 -5.62
CA LYS A 52 -2.71 -2.98 -4.36
C LYS A 52 -3.71 -1.84 -4.54
N ILE A 53 -3.77 -1.23 -5.71
CA ILE A 53 -4.70 -0.14 -6.02
C ILE A 53 -6.14 -0.66 -5.91
N GLY A 54 -6.46 -1.75 -6.63
CA GLY A 54 -7.75 -2.41 -6.55
C GLY A 54 -8.10 -2.86 -5.13
N GLU A 55 -7.16 -3.48 -4.41
CA GLU A 55 -7.36 -3.88 -2.99
C GLU A 55 -7.76 -2.69 -2.10
N LYS A 56 -7.10 -1.53 -2.24
CA LYS A 56 -7.40 -0.35 -1.43
C LYS A 56 -8.75 0.27 -1.81
N ILE A 57 -9.12 0.27 -3.08
CA ILE A 57 -10.44 0.73 -3.53
C ILE A 57 -11.56 -0.14 -2.96
N GLN A 58 -11.39 -1.47 -2.99
CA GLN A 58 -12.36 -2.41 -2.42
C GLN A 58 -12.44 -2.28 -0.90
N THR A 59 -11.30 -2.06 -0.24
CA THR A 59 -11.27 -1.77 1.20
C THR A 59 -12.06 -0.50 1.53
N ALA A 60 -11.85 0.60 0.79
CA ALA A 60 -12.61 1.83 0.97
C ALA A 60 -14.12 1.62 0.75
N ARG A 61 -14.51 0.97 -0.35
CA ARG A 61 -15.91 0.61 -0.63
C ARG A 61 -16.54 -0.21 0.50
N LYS A 62 -15.81 -1.20 1.03
CA LYS A 62 -16.26 -2.00 2.17
C LYS A 62 -16.46 -1.15 3.42
N LEU A 63 -15.50 -0.31 3.78
CA LEU A 63 -15.60 0.56 4.95
C LEU A 63 -16.83 1.48 4.87
N PHE A 64 -17.07 2.10 3.72
CA PHE A 64 -18.27 2.93 3.52
C PHE A 64 -19.56 2.13 3.56
N ARG A 65 -19.61 0.96 2.92
CA ARG A 65 -20.79 0.07 2.97
C ARG A 65 -21.11 -0.35 4.40
N ASP A 66 -20.11 -0.79 5.15
CA ASP A 66 -20.28 -1.27 6.52
C ASP A 66 -20.74 -0.12 7.45
N ALA A 67 -20.23 1.10 7.24
CA ALA A 67 -20.67 2.29 7.97
C ALA A 67 -22.11 2.72 7.59
N ILE A 68 -22.45 2.72 6.30
CA ILE A 68 -23.80 3.04 5.81
C ILE A 68 -24.82 2.08 6.41
N GLN A 69 -24.51 0.78 6.43
CA GLN A 69 -25.37 -0.24 7.04
C GLN A 69 -25.49 -0.04 8.56
N ARG A 70 -24.38 0.22 9.26
CA ARG A 70 -24.37 0.43 10.71
C ARG A 70 -25.22 1.63 11.14
N HIS A 71 -25.26 2.67 10.32
CA HIS A 71 -25.95 3.92 10.65
C HIS A 71 -27.29 4.10 9.93
N ASN A 72 -27.78 3.06 9.23
CA ASN A 72 -29.02 3.12 8.42
C ASN A 72 -29.07 4.36 7.50
N TYR A 73 -27.94 4.67 6.86
CA TYR A 73 -27.84 5.84 6.00
C TYR A 73 -28.47 5.56 4.63
N ASN A 74 -29.35 6.44 4.16
CA ASN A 74 -30.09 6.25 2.90
C ASN A 74 -29.33 6.71 1.64
N GLY A 75 -28.22 7.42 1.81
CA GLY A 75 -27.42 7.90 0.68
C GLY A 75 -26.50 6.82 0.11
N LYS A 76 -26.06 7.03 -1.13
CA LYS A 76 -25.16 6.13 -1.85
C LYS A 76 -23.71 6.62 -1.75
N TYR A 77 -22.77 5.68 -1.62
CA TYR A 77 -21.35 5.97 -1.75
C TYR A 77 -20.92 5.88 -3.23
N ILE A 78 -20.27 6.93 -3.74
CA ILE A 78 -19.69 6.96 -5.08
C ILE A 78 -18.18 7.15 -4.91
N TYR A 79 -17.41 6.18 -5.41
CA TYR A 79 -15.96 6.27 -5.42
C TYR A 79 -15.52 7.10 -6.65
N CYS A 80 -14.76 8.17 -6.39
CA CYS A 80 -14.16 9.02 -7.42
C CYS A 80 -12.66 9.11 -7.17
N TYR A 81 -11.86 8.74 -8.16
CA TYR A 81 -10.42 8.83 -8.05
C TYR A 81 -9.92 10.25 -8.37
N CYS A 82 -9.10 10.81 -7.49
CA CYS A 82 -8.48 12.11 -7.69
C CYS A 82 -7.21 11.96 -8.53
N THR A 83 -7.30 12.28 -9.83
CA THR A 83 -6.19 12.14 -10.79
C THR A 83 -4.98 13.01 -10.46
N LYS A 84 -5.14 14.07 -9.65
CA LYS A 84 -4.02 14.88 -9.14
C LYS A 84 -3.05 14.06 -8.26
N SER A 85 -3.53 13.02 -7.59
CA SER A 85 -2.68 12.13 -6.78
C SER A 85 -1.78 11.24 -7.66
N SER A 86 -2.29 10.77 -8.80
CA SER A 86 -1.50 10.12 -9.84
C SER A 86 -2.27 10.06 -11.14
N HIS A 87 -1.73 10.67 -12.20
CA HIS A 87 -2.38 10.79 -13.51
C HIS A 87 -1.81 9.83 -14.57
N PHE A 88 -0.95 8.89 -14.18
CA PHE A 88 -0.33 7.97 -15.14
C PHE A 88 -1.37 7.02 -15.72
N SER A 89 -1.34 6.79 -17.03
CA SER A 89 -2.32 5.95 -17.74
C SER A 89 -2.44 4.54 -17.13
N PHE A 90 -1.31 3.91 -16.78
CA PHE A 90 -1.31 2.59 -16.15
C PHE A 90 -1.95 2.56 -14.74
N ILE A 91 -2.01 3.70 -14.05
CA ILE A 91 -2.76 3.83 -12.79
C ILE A 91 -4.24 4.01 -13.10
N LEU A 92 -4.58 4.90 -14.04
CA LEU A 92 -5.98 5.20 -14.38
C LEU A 92 -6.73 3.97 -14.92
N ASN A 93 -6.02 3.06 -15.60
CA ASN A 93 -6.59 1.80 -16.07
C ASN A 93 -6.91 0.81 -14.94
N GLU A 94 -6.30 0.97 -13.76
CA GLU A 94 -6.46 0.06 -12.61
C GLU A 94 -7.54 0.56 -11.61
N VAL A 95 -7.89 1.84 -11.66
CA VAL A 95 -8.72 2.51 -10.65
C VAL A 95 -10.22 2.45 -10.96
#